data_AF-A0A6J5WFE5-F1
#
_entry.id   AF-A0A6J5WFE5-F1
#
_cell.length_a   1.000
_cell.length_b   1.000
_cell.length_c   1.000
_cell.angle_alpha   90.00
_cell.angle_beta   90.00
_cell.angle_gamma   90.00
#
_symmetry.space_group_name_H-M   'P 1'
#
loop_
_entity.id
_entity.type
_entity.pdbx_description
1 polymer ?
#
loop_
_entity_poly.entity_id
_entity_poly.type
_entity_poly.pdbx_seq_one_letter_code
_entity_poly.pdbx_strand_id
1 'polypeptide(L)'
;MAKVVEGHRRFLGFKKTILLDRKLLVDLIDQCTSGSLNWDEFSSAVNEAHAGRMGNPTNRLMIQDRPTEEDYFYANPEECLQSLGEQLSST
;
A
#
# COMPACT_ATOMS: atom_id res chain seq x y z
N MET A 1 12.04 12.30 -3.76
CA MET A 1 12.41 11.06 -4.47
C MET A 1 11.71 9.80 -3.95
N ALA A 2 11.73 9.49 -2.65
CA ALA A 2 11.23 8.20 -2.13
C ALA A 2 9.78 7.85 -2.53
N LYS A 3 8.85 8.81 -2.45
CA LYS A 3 7.43 8.61 -2.82
C LYS A 3 7.21 8.29 -4.31
N VAL A 4 8.03 8.84 -5.21
CA VAL A 4 7.92 8.58 -6.67
C VAL A 4 8.33 7.13 -6.98
N VAL A 5 9.40 6.65 -6.34
CA VAL A 5 9.87 5.26 -6.48
C VAL A 5 8.84 4.29 -5.89
N GLU A 6 8.16 4.69 -4.82
CA GLU A 6 7.10 3.91 -4.20
C GLU A 6 5.89 3.71 -5.13
N GLY A 7 5.42 4.77 -5.79
CA GLY A 7 4.34 4.68 -6.79
C GLY A 7 4.67 3.73 -7.95
N HIS A 8 5.89 3.84 -8.49
CA HIS A 8 6.37 2.95 -9.54
C HIS A 8 6.41 1.48 -9.07
N ARG A 9 6.89 1.21 -7.84
CA ARG A 9 6.97 -0.15 -7.29
C ARG A 9 5.60 -0.77 -7.01
N ARG A 10 4.63 0.03 -6.55
CA ARG A 10 3.26 -0.44 -6.27
C ARG A 10 2.52 -0.83 -7.55
N PHE A 11 2.68 -0.05 -8.63
CA PHE A 11 1.80 -0.14 -9.80
C PHE A 11 2.39 -0.88 -11.01
N LEU A 12 3.66 -0.64 -11.39
CA LEU A 12 4.25 -1.18 -12.63
C LEU A 12 4.84 -2.59 -12.48
N GLY A 13 4.25 -3.40 -11.60
CA GLY A 13 4.55 -4.84 -11.50
C GLY A 13 5.77 -5.22 -10.65
N PHE A 14 6.32 -4.32 -9.84
CA PHE A 14 7.43 -4.67 -8.94
C PHE A 14 6.95 -5.38 -7.66
N LYS A 15 6.52 -6.63 -7.80
CA LYS A 15 6.07 -7.54 -6.71
C LYS A 15 4.86 -7.00 -5.92
N LYS A 16 4.11 -7.91 -5.27
CA LYS A 16 3.06 -7.51 -4.33
C LYS A 16 3.69 -6.71 -3.19
N THR A 17 3.27 -5.45 -3.03
CA THR A 17 3.69 -4.58 -1.93
C THR A 17 2.56 -4.51 -0.90
N ILE A 18 2.91 -4.28 0.37
CA ILE A 18 1.96 -4.10 1.47
C ILE A 18 2.23 -2.76 2.14
N LEU A 19 1.17 -2.05 2.50
CA LEU A 19 1.24 -0.86 3.33
C LEU A 19 1.24 -1.29 4.78
N LEU A 20 2.42 -1.27 5.39
CA LEU A 20 2.64 -1.78 6.74
C LEU A 20 1.95 -0.92 7.81
N ASP A 21 1.25 -1.58 8.72
CA ASP A 21 0.95 -1.04 10.04
C ASP A 21 2.17 -1.15 10.93
N ARG A 22 2.96 -0.08 10.98
CA ARG A 22 4.22 -0.08 11.73
C ARG A 22 4.03 -0.31 13.24
N LYS A 23 2.94 0.20 13.82
CA LYS A 23 2.70 0.07 15.27
C LYS A 23 2.33 -1.36 15.61
N LEU A 24 1.32 -1.89 14.93
CA LEU A 24 0.87 -3.26 15.11
C LEU A 24 1.99 -4.26 14.81
N LEU A 25 2.82 -4.01 13.79
CA LEU A 25 3.93 -4.89 13.47
C LEU A 25 4.98 -4.93 14.59
N VAL A 26 5.32 -3.78 15.19
CA VAL A 26 6.24 -3.73 16.34
C VAL A 26 5.65 -4.54 17.51
N ASP A 27 4.38 -4.33 17.84
CA ASP A 27 3.73 -5.06 18.94
C ASP A 27 3.70 -6.58 18.71
N LEU A 28 3.46 -7.03 17.48
CA LEU A 28 3.49 -8.45 17.11
C LEU A 28 4.91 -9.03 17.15
N ILE A 29 5.93 -8.26 16.73
CA ILE A 29 7.33 -8.67 16.80
C ILE A 29 7.78 -8.84 18.25
N ASP A 30 7.39 -7.92 19.13
CA ASP A 30 7.72 -7.98 20.56
C ASP A 30 7.09 -9.21 21.22
N GLN A 31 5.83 -9.52 20.89
CA GLN A 31 5.14 -10.73 21.36
C GLN A 31 5.79 -12.02 20.83
N CYS A 32 6.21 -12.04 19.57
CA CYS A 32 6.91 -13.19 18.99
C CYS A 32 8.30 -13.37 19.62
N THR A 33 9.03 -12.29 19.85
CA THR A 33 10.40 -12.31 20.40
C THR A 33 10.40 -12.68 21.88
N SER A 34 9.38 -12.27 22.63
CA SER A 34 9.18 -12.66 24.03
C SER A 34 8.71 -14.11 24.21
N GLY A 35 8.39 -14.81 23.10
CA GLY A 35 7.87 -16.17 23.12
C GLY A 35 6.39 -16.27 23.50
N SER A 36 5.69 -15.14 23.61
CA SER A 36 4.24 -15.10 23.89
C SER A 36 3.40 -15.59 22.72
N LEU A 37 3.97 -15.57 21.52
CA LEU A 37 3.27 -15.83 20.25
C LEU A 37 4.20 -16.66 19.36
N ASN A 38 3.70 -17.77 18.79
CA ASN A 38 4.52 -18.63 17.95
C ASN A 38 4.69 -18.06 16.53
N TRP A 39 5.62 -18.61 15.75
CA TRP A 39 5.89 -18.08 14.40
C TRP A 39 4.68 -18.17 13.44
N ASP A 40 3.89 -19.23 13.51
CA ASP A 40 2.72 -19.44 12.65
C ASP A 40 1.57 -18.50 13.04
N GLU A 41 1.34 -18.31 14.35
CA GLU A 41 0.41 -17.32 14.89
C GLU A 41 0.82 -15.90 14.47
N PHE A 42 2.12 -15.59 14.53
CA PHE A 42 2.66 -14.28 14.15
C PHE A 42 2.40 -14.02 12.66
N SER A 43 2.77 -15.01 11.84
CA SER A 43 2.55 -14.96 10.40
C SER A 43 1.08 -14.79 10.06
N SER A 44 0.19 -15.53 10.73
CA SER A 44 -1.27 -15.43 10.53
C SER A 44 -1.79 -14.04 10.90
N ALA A 45 -1.43 -13.51 12.07
CA ALA A 45 -1.84 -12.19 12.53
C ALA A 45 -1.34 -11.05 11.62
N VAL A 46 -0.09 -11.14 11.15
CA VAL A 46 0.46 -10.17 10.19
C VAL A 46 -0.32 -10.21 8.87
N ASN A 47 -0.60 -11.41 8.34
CA ASN A 47 -1.35 -11.56 7.09
C ASN A 47 -2.79 -11.05 7.22
N GLU A 48 -3.47 -11.33 8.32
CA GLU A 48 -4.83 -10.86 8.57
C GLU A 48 -4.89 -9.33 8.69
N ALA A 49 -4.00 -8.74 9.50
CA ALA A 49 -3.94 -7.29 9.70
C ALA A 49 -3.62 -6.52 8.41
N HIS A 50 -2.98 -7.16 7.42
CA HIS A 50 -2.57 -6.54 6.17
C HIS A 50 -3.34 -7.03 4.94
N ALA A 51 -4.35 -7.89 5.10
CA ALA A 51 -5.11 -8.47 3.98
C ALA A 51 -5.73 -7.39 3.07
N GLY A 52 -6.24 -6.30 3.66
CA GLY A 52 -6.80 -5.15 2.93
C GLY A 52 -5.81 -4.02 2.62
N ARG A 53 -4.53 -4.18 2.99
CA ARG A 53 -3.50 -3.12 2.88
C ARG A 53 -2.51 -3.39 1.74
N MET A 54 -2.92 -4.18 0.76
CA MET A 54 -2.12 -4.42 -0.44
C MET A 54 -1.92 -3.09 -1.19
N GLY A 55 -0.71 -2.88 -1.69
CA GLY A 55 -0.38 -1.71 -2.50
C GLY A 55 -1.19 -1.73 -3.79
N ASN A 56 -2.21 -0.87 -3.84
CA ASN A 56 -3.04 -0.63 -5.02
C ASN A 56 -2.96 0.86 -5.40
N PRO A 57 -3.32 1.22 -6.65
CA PRO A 57 -3.62 2.61 -6.99
C PRO A 57 -4.64 3.20 -6.00
N THR A 58 -4.50 4.48 -5.67
CA THR A 58 -5.40 5.19 -4.74
C THR A 58 -5.53 6.67 -5.14
N ASN A 59 -6.74 7.20 -5.09
CA ASN A 59 -7.00 8.56 -5.48
C ASN A 59 -6.17 9.51 -4.61
N ARG A 60 -5.59 10.53 -5.24
CA ARG A 60 -4.84 11.54 -4.49
C ARG A 60 -5.80 12.27 -3.57
N LEU A 61 -5.38 12.48 -2.32
CA LEU A 61 -6.10 13.32 -1.39
C LEU A 61 -5.89 14.77 -1.78
N MET A 62 -6.92 15.40 -2.35
CA MET A 62 -6.95 16.84 -2.57
C MET A 62 -7.34 17.53 -1.26
N ILE A 63 -6.45 18.38 -0.75
CA ILE A 63 -6.70 19.16 0.45
C ILE A 63 -6.96 20.58 -0.01
N GLN A 64 -8.25 20.98 -0.02
CA GLN A 64 -8.64 22.35 -0.31
C GLN A 64 -7.86 23.32 0.60
N ASP A 65 -7.36 24.40 -0.01
CA ASP A 65 -6.49 25.43 0.61
C ASP A 65 -5.05 25.01 0.96
N ARG A 66 -4.61 23.76 0.70
CA ARG A 66 -3.22 23.32 0.94
C ARG A 66 -2.62 22.48 -0.19
N PRO A 67 -2.38 23.05 -1.38
CA PRO A 67 -1.85 22.32 -2.53
C PRO A 67 -0.47 21.69 -2.28
N THR A 68 0.33 22.26 -1.37
CA THR A 68 1.66 21.72 -1.01
C THR A 68 1.62 20.49 -0.12
N GLU A 69 0.50 20.23 0.56
CA GLU A 69 0.32 19.03 1.39
C GLU A 69 -0.21 17.83 0.58
N GLU A 70 -0.67 18.07 -0.66
CA GLU A 70 -1.14 17.03 -1.56
C GLU A 70 -0.01 16.08 -1.98
N ASP A 71 -0.37 14.82 -2.21
CA ASP A 71 0.59 13.84 -2.69
C ASP A 71 1.05 14.15 -4.12
N TYR A 72 2.36 14.04 -4.33
CA TYR A 72 2.99 14.32 -5.61
C TYR A 72 2.36 13.45 -6.72
N PHE A 73 2.10 14.04 -7.89
CA PHE A 73 1.43 13.38 -9.02
C PHE A 73 2.03 11.99 -9.35
N TYR A 74 3.36 11.88 -9.34
CA TYR A 74 4.06 10.62 -9.66
C TYR A 74 4.16 9.63 -8.49
N ALA A 75 3.60 9.94 -7.32
CA ALA A 75 3.57 9.03 -6.17
C ALA A 75 2.45 7.99 -6.27
N ASN A 76 1.39 8.27 -7.03
CA ASN A 76 0.30 7.33 -7.27
C ASN A 76 -0.28 7.51 -8.67
N PRO A 77 -0.02 6.59 -9.61
CA PRO A 77 -0.41 6.78 -10.99
C PRO A 77 -1.89 6.49 -11.26
N GLU A 78 -2.79 6.33 -10.27
CA GLU A 78 -4.22 6.02 -10.50
C GLU A 78 -4.84 6.91 -11.59
N GLU A 79 -4.58 8.22 -11.52
CA GLU A 79 -5.08 9.21 -12.50
C GLU A 79 -4.41 9.10 -13.88
N CYS A 80 -3.26 8.42 -13.97
CA CYS A 80 -2.58 8.09 -15.21
C CYS A 80 -3.04 6.76 -15.81
N LEU A 81 -3.84 5.97 -15.09
CA LEU A 81 -4.29 4.67 -15.56
C LEU A 81 -5.57 4.88 -16.37
N GLN A 82 -5.51 4.54 -17.65
CA GLN A 82 -6.75 4.39 -18.41
C GLN A 82 -7.57 3.29 -17.75
N SER A 83 -8.88 3.54 -17.57
CA SER A 83 -9.78 2.53 -17.06
C SER A 83 -9.68 1.30 -17.98
N LEU A 84 -9.27 0.16 -17.45
CA LEU A 84 -9.20 -1.08 -18.25
C LEU A 84 -10.60 -1.48 -18.78
N GLY A 85 -11.66 -0.86 -18.27
CA GLY A 85 -13.05 -1.02 -18.69
C GLY A 85 -13.40 -0.35 -20.03
N GLU A 86 -12.68 0.67 -20.49
CA GLU A 86 -12.96 1.32 -21.79
C GLU A 86 -12.36 0.57 -22.99
N GLN A 87 -11.41 -0.33 -22.76
CA GLN A 87 -10.79 -1.13 -23.83
C GLN A 87 -11.61 -2.39 -24.20
N LEU A 88 -12.51 -2.85 -23.33
CA LEU A 88 -13.32 -4.07 -23.57
C LEU A 88 -14.68 -3.80 -24.22
N SER A 89 -15.14 -2.54 -24.31
CA SER A 89 -16.37 -2.17 -25.02
C SER A 89 -16.15 -1.86 -26.50
N SER A 90 -14.91 -1.94 -26.98
CA SER A 90 -14.51 -1.50 -28.32
C SER A 90 -13.99 -2.63 -29.22
N THR A 91 -14.22 -3.90 -28.86
CA THR A 91 -13.91 -5.07 -29.72
C THR A 91 -15.19 -5.79 -30.13
#